data_AF-A0A291HM47-F1
#
_entry.id   AF-A0A291HM47-F1
#
_cell.length_a   1.000
_cell.length_b   1.000
_cell.length_c   1.000
_cell.angle_alpha   90.00
_cell.angle_beta   90.00
_cell.angle_gamma   90.00
#
_symmetry.space_group_name_H-M   'P 1'
#
loop_
_entity.id
_entity.type
_entity.pdbx_description
1 polymer ?
#
loop_
_entity_poly.entity_id
_entity_poly.type
_entity_poly.pdbx_seq_one_letter_code
_entity_poly.pdbx_strand_id
1 'polypeptide(L)'
;MSHLARLLELDQELLAIFEQPEQLDEAALNTRLEERGALLQAVIAEANISPEQAQALVDRSRALKQGAEQARARLAERLATMKKGQASARAYNQVKQQE
;
A
#
# COMPACT_ATOMS: atom_id res chain seq x y z
N MET A 1 -1.40 10.31 23.87
CA MET A 1 -2.12 9.31 23.08
C MET A 1 -1.44 7.96 23.31
N SER A 2 -2.14 6.83 23.40
CA SER A 2 -1.49 5.51 23.64
C SER A 2 -0.84 4.98 22.37
N HIS A 3 0.17 4.10 22.49
CA HIS A 3 0.80 3.46 21.32
C HIS A 3 -0.23 2.69 20.48
N LEU A 4 -1.19 2.03 21.13
CA LEU A 4 -2.29 1.36 20.45
C LEU A 4 -3.15 2.35 19.64
N ALA A 5 -3.52 3.49 20.23
CA ALA A 5 -4.32 4.49 19.51
C ALA A 5 -3.59 5.06 18.29
N ARG A 6 -2.30 5.39 18.44
CA ARG A 6 -1.48 5.87 17.32
C ARG A 6 -1.30 4.81 16.23
N LEU A 7 -1.11 3.55 16.62
CA LEU A 7 -1.03 2.43 15.68
C LEU A 7 -2.31 2.28 14.85
N LEU A 8 -3.48 2.41 15.49
CA LEU A 8 -4.77 2.29 14.80
C LEU A 8 -5.02 3.44 13.81
N GLU A 9 -4.58 4.64 14.15
CA GLU A 9 -4.61 5.80 13.25
C GLU A 9 -3.69 5.57 12.04
N LEU A 10 -2.45 5.16 12.30
CA LEU A 10 -1.47 4.87 11.25
C LEU A 10 -1.93 3.73 10.32
N ASP A 11 -2.55 2.67 10.86
CA ASP A 11 -3.17 1.61 10.06
C ASP A 11 -4.24 2.16 9.11
N GLN A 12 -5.04 3.12 9.56
CA GLN A 12 -6.07 3.75 8.74
C GLN A 12 -5.46 4.64 7.65
N GLU A 13 -4.42 5.41 7.97
CA GLU A 13 -3.66 6.20 7.01
C GLU A 13 -3.05 5.31 5.90
N LEU A 14 -2.44 4.19 6.28
CA LEU A 14 -1.85 3.23 5.35
C LEU A 14 -2.90 2.58 4.43
N LEU A 15 -4.07 2.22 4.97
CA LEU A 15 -5.18 1.73 4.14
C LEU A 15 -5.62 2.77 3.11
N ALA A 16 -5.76 4.03 3.52
CA ALA A 16 -6.15 5.12 2.61
C ALA A 16 -5.09 5.36 1.51
N ILE A 17 -3.80 5.20 1.82
CA ILE A 17 -2.71 5.26 0.84
C ILE A 17 -2.86 4.14 -0.20
N PHE A 18 -3.16 2.91 0.23
CA PHE A 18 -3.32 1.77 -0.69
C PHE A 18 -4.56 1.87 -1.58
N GLU A 19 -5.56 2.66 -1.21
CA GLU A 19 -6.71 2.95 -2.07
C GLU A 19 -6.35 3.84 -3.26
N GLN A 20 -5.28 4.63 -3.15
CA GLN A 20 -4.80 5.59 -4.16
C GLN A 20 -3.36 5.28 -4.59
N PRO A 21 -3.10 4.10 -5.19
CA PRO A 21 -1.75 3.62 -5.46
C PRO A 21 -0.96 4.49 -6.44
N GLU A 22 -1.61 5.37 -7.20
CA GLU A 22 -0.99 6.32 -8.11
C GLU A 22 -0.19 7.42 -7.42
N GLN A 23 -0.55 7.71 -6.17
CA GLN A 23 0.06 8.76 -5.34
C GLN A 23 1.05 8.18 -4.34
N LEU A 24 1.39 6.89 -4.48
CA LEU A 24 2.36 6.23 -3.62
C LEU A 24 3.73 6.88 -3.75
N ASP A 25 4.16 7.52 -2.67
CA ASP A 25 5.54 7.88 -2.43
C ASP A 25 6.21 6.75 -1.64
N GLU A 26 7.17 6.07 -2.28
CA GLU A 26 7.90 4.94 -1.70
C GLU A 26 8.62 5.31 -0.40
N ALA A 27 9.29 6.47 -0.36
CA ALA A 27 10.04 6.90 0.81
C ALA A 27 9.10 7.21 1.98
N ALA A 28 7.97 7.86 1.69
CA ALA A 28 6.97 8.18 2.68
C ALA A 28 6.19 6.94 3.16
N LEU A 29 6.00 5.94 2.30
CA LEU A 29 5.41 4.65 2.68
C LEU A 29 6.35 3.85 3.58
N ASN A 30 7.62 3.73 3.22
CA ASN A 30 8.61 3.01 4.02
C ASN A 30 8.74 3.60 5.43
N THR A 31 8.82 4.93 5.54
CA THR A 31 8.82 5.64 6.83
C THR A 31 7.60 5.25 7.69
N ARG A 32 6.40 5.23 7.11
CA ARG A 32 5.18 4.86 7.83
C ARG A 32 5.14 3.38 8.24
N LEU A 33 5.64 2.49 7.39
CA LEU A 33 5.72 1.06 7.71
C LEU A 33 6.73 0.79 8.83
N GLU A 34 7.84 1.52 8.87
CA GLU A 34 8.81 1.49 9.96
C GLU A 34 8.21 2.00 11.27
N GLU A 35 7.51 3.16 11.24
CA GLU A 35 6.78 3.70 12.40
C GLU A 35 5.77 2.67 12.93
N ARG A 36 5.03 2.02 12.04
CA ARG A 36 4.07 0.96 12.39
C ARG A 36 4.76 -0.22 13.07
N GLY A 37 5.92 -0.65 12.57
CA GLY A 37 6.72 -1.72 13.16
C GLY A 37 7.17 -1.39 14.59
N ALA A 38 7.66 -0.16 14.79
CA ALA A 38 8.07 0.33 16.11
C ALA A 38 6.88 0.41 17.09
N LEU A 39 5.73 0.91 16.64
CA LEU A 39 4.51 0.99 17.46
C LEU A 39 3.99 -0.39 17.85
N LEU A 40 4.01 -1.36 16.94
CA LEU A 40 3.64 -2.75 17.24
C LEU A 40 4.54 -3.35 18.32
N GLN A 41 5.86 -3.13 18.23
CA GLN A 41 6.79 -3.59 19.27
C GLN A 41 6.50 -2.94 20.62
N ALA A 42 6.20 -1.64 20.65
CA ALA A 42 5.85 -0.93 21.87
C ALA A 42 4.55 -1.46 22.50
N VAL A 43 3.50 -1.69 21.69
CA VAL A 43 2.22 -2.26 22.15
C VAL A 43 2.41 -3.67 22.72
N ILE A 44 3.26 -4.50 22.09
CA ILE A 44 3.58 -5.84 22.58
C ILE A 44 4.36 -5.75 23.91
N ALA A 45 5.33 -4.84 23.99
CA ALA A 45 6.16 -4.66 25.19
C ALA A 45 5.36 -4.14 26.40
N GLU A 46 4.32 -3.33 26.18
CA GLU A 46 3.42 -2.88 27.24
C GLU A 46 2.57 -4.01 27.83
N ALA A 47 2.44 -5.14 27.13
CA ALA A 47 1.72 -6.34 27.55
C ALA A 47 0.27 -6.08 28.05
N ASN A 48 -0.34 -4.98 27.63
CA ASN A 48 -1.63 -4.50 28.13
C ASN A 48 -2.71 -4.46 27.02
N ILE A 49 -2.75 -5.53 26.23
CA ILE A 49 -3.77 -5.72 25.19
C ILE A 49 -4.65 -6.93 25.52
N SER A 50 -5.95 -6.78 25.35
CA SER A 50 -6.90 -7.88 25.49
C SER A 50 -6.81 -8.83 24.29
N PRO A 51 -7.28 -10.09 24.41
CA PRO A 51 -7.35 -11.02 23.29
C PRO A 51 -8.14 -10.46 22.09
N GLU A 52 -9.21 -9.72 22.34
CA GLU A 52 -10.04 -9.09 21.30
C GLU A 52 -9.25 -7.99 20.56
N GLN A 53 -8.46 -7.20 21.29
CA GLN A 53 -7.60 -6.18 20.71
C GLN A 53 -6.48 -6.81 19.87
N ALA A 54 -5.87 -7.89 20.36
CA ALA A 54 -4.86 -8.63 19.62
C ALA A 54 -5.44 -9.20 18.31
N GLN A 55 -6.64 -9.80 18.37
CA GLN A 55 -7.33 -10.30 17.18
C GLN A 55 -7.64 -9.17 16.19
N ALA A 56 -8.11 -8.02 16.66
CA ALA A 56 -8.35 -6.85 15.82
C ALA A 56 -7.07 -6.35 15.12
N LEU A 57 -5.90 -6.37 15.79
CA LEU A 57 -4.62 -6.02 15.19
C LEU A 57 -4.19 -7.01 14.09
N VAL A 58 -4.46 -8.30 14.30
CA VAL A 58 -4.22 -9.34 13.28
C VAL A 58 -5.09 -9.10 12.06
N ASP A 59 -6.39 -8.84 12.25
CA ASP A 59 -7.32 -8.61 11.14
C ASP A 59 -6.99 -7.32 10.37
N ARG A 60 -6.58 -6.25 11.06
CA ARG A 60 -6.05 -5.04 10.40
C ARG A 60 -4.78 -5.32 9.60
N SER A 61 -3.87 -6.13 10.13
CA SER A 61 -2.65 -6.51 9.41
C SER A 61 -2.96 -7.32 8.15
N ARG A 62 -4.00 -8.17 8.19
CA ARG A 62 -4.51 -8.87 7.00
C ARG A 62 -5.11 -7.90 5.98
N ALA A 63 -5.91 -6.94 6.43
CA ALA A 63 -6.51 -5.92 5.56
C ALA A 63 -5.43 -5.06 4.87
N LEU A 64 -4.42 -4.60 5.60
CA LEU A 64 -3.28 -3.86 5.04
C LEU A 64 -2.54 -4.66 3.97
N LYS A 65 -2.28 -5.95 4.22
CA LYS A 65 -1.65 -6.83 3.24
C LYS A 65 -2.51 -6.98 1.98
N GLN A 66 -3.82 -7.18 2.14
CA GLN A 66 -4.74 -7.26 1.01
C GLN A 66 -4.78 -5.94 0.21
N GLY A 67 -4.81 -4.80 0.89
CA GLY A 67 -4.73 -3.48 0.26
C GLY A 67 -3.45 -3.30 -0.55
N ALA A 68 -2.29 -3.68 0.02
CA ALA A 68 -1.01 -3.61 -0.67
C ALA A 68 -0.96 -4.49 -1.93
N GLU A 69 -1.51 -5.70 -1.88
CA GLU A 69 -1.60 -6.58 -3.05
C GLU A 69 -2.53 -6.02 -4.14
N GLN A 70 -3.66 -5.44 -3.74
CA GLN A 70 -4.58 -4.79 -4.69
C GLN A 70 -3.93 -3.56 -5.34
N ALA A 71 -3.24 -2.72 -4.56
CA ALA A 71 -2.45 -1.59 -5.06
C ALA A 71 -1.41 -2.05 -6.09
N ARG A 72 -0.66 -3.11 -5.77
CA ARG A 72 0.33 -3.72 -6.67
C ARG A 72 -0.32 -4.20 -7.98
N ALA A 73 -1.45 -4.90 -7.90
CA ALA A 73 -2.17 -5.39 -9.08
C ALA A 73 -2.63 -4.25 -9.99
N ARG A 74 -3.20 -3.17 -9.42
CA ARG A 74 -3.62 -1.97 -10.17
C ARG A 74 -2.45 -1.29 -10.88
N LEU A 75 -1.32 -1.12 -10.20
CA LEU A 75 -0.12 -0.53 -10.80
C LEU A 75 0.43 -1.41 -11.94
N ALA A 76 0.44 -2.73 -11.76
CA ALA A 76 0.88 -3.67 -12.79
C ALA A 76 -0.02 -3.61 -14.03
N GLU A 77 -1.34 -3.56 -13.86
CA GLU A 77 -2.31 -3.43 -14.95
C GLU A 77 -2.12 -2.11 -15.73
N ARG A 78 -1.91 -1.00 -15.03
CA ARG A 78 -1.60 0.29 -15.65
C ARG A 78 -0.31 0.25 -16.45
N LEU A 79 0.75 -0.35 -15.90
CA LEU A 79 2.02 -0.50 -16.59
C LEU A 79 1.88 -1.33 -17.87
N ALA A 80 1.11 -2.42 -17.83
CA ALA A 80 0.81 -3.24 -19.00
C ALA A 80 0.04 -2.44 -20.08
N THR A 81 -0.96 -1.65 -19.66
CA THR A 81 -1.73 -0.78 -20.55
C THR A 81 -0.85 0.28 -21.22
N MET A 82 0.04 0.93 -20.47
CA MET A 82 0.99 1.92 -21.01
C MET A 82 1.93 1.31 -22.05
N LYS A 83 2.46 0.11 -21.79
CA LYS A 83 3.33 -0.60 -22.75
C LYS A 83 2.58 -0.97 -24.04
N LYS A 84 1.32 -1.38 -23.94
CA LYS A 84 0.45 -1.65 -25.11
C LYS A 84 0.20 -0.39 -25.94
N GLY A 85 -0.06 0.75 -25.28
CA GLY A 85 -0.22 2.04 -25.95
C GLY A 85 1.03 2.47 -26.72
N GLN A 86 2.21 2.33 -26.10
CA GLN A 86 3.49 2.62 -26.75
C GLN A 86 3.76 1.72 -27.96
N ALA A 87 3.49 0.42 -27.85
CA ALA A 87 3.66 -0.51 -28.97
C ALA A 87 2.74 -0.16 -30.16
N SER A 88 1.48 0.19 -29.86
CA SER A 88 0.49 0.59 -30.88
C SER A 88 0.87 1.90 -31.57
N ALA A 89 1.36 2.90 -30.82
CA ALA A 89 1.82 4.17 -31.37
C ALA A 89 3.06 4.01 -32.28
N ARG A 90 3.99 3.13 -31.91
CA ARG A 90 5.17 2.81 -32.74
C ARG A 90 4.78 2.15 -34.06
N ALA A 91 3.87 1.17 -34.02
CA ALA A 91 3.37 0.52 -35.23
C ALA A 91 2.67 1.51 -36.17
N TYR A 92 1.82 2.39 -35.64
CA TYR A 92 1.15 3.43 -36.42
C TYR A 92 2.13 4.40 -37.10
N ASN A 93 3.13 4.89 -36.35
CA ASN A 93 4.13 5.79 -36.91
C ASN A 93 5.02 5.11 -37.97
N GLN A 94 5.29 3.81 -37.83
CA GLN A 94 6.06 3.05 -38.80
C GLN A 94 5.31 2.87 -40.11
N VAL A 95 3.99 2.64 -40.07
CA VAL A 95 3.15 2.57 -41.27
C VAL A 95 3.04 3.96 -41.94
N LYS A 96 2.81 5.02 -41.16
CA LYS A 96 2.70 6.39 -41.66
C LYS A 96 3.98 6.91 -42.36
N GLN A 97 5.16 6.41 -41.99
CA GLN A 97 6.43 6.78 -42.64
C GLN A 97 6.71 6.00 -43.93
N GLN A 98 5.93 4.96 -44.22
CA GLN A 98 6.04 4.14 -45.43
C GLN A 98 5.03 4.54 -46.53
N GLU A 99 4.12 5.47 -46.25
CA GLU A 99 3.25 6.16 -47.22
C GLU A 99 3.90 7.45 -47.73
#